data_AF-A4HK49-F1
#
_entry.id   AF-A4HK49-F1
#
_cell.length_a   1.000
_cell.length_b   1.000
_cell.length_c   1.000
_cell.angle_alpha   90.00
_cell.angle_beta   90.00
_cell.angle_gamma   90.00
#
_symmetry.space_group_name_H-M   'P 1'
#
loop_
_entity.id
_entity.type
_entity.pdbx_description
1 polymer ?
#
loop_
_entity_poly.entity_id
_entity_poly.type
_entity_poly.pdbx_seq_one_letter_code
_entity_poly.pdbx_strand_id
1 'polypeptide(L)' 'MAGNCKLGADIVHHGHVRVGTTQIRDPAFLVPRGLDDYVTWMPGSKIRQHVDTFNAMRDDYNY' A
#
# COMPACT_ATOMS: atom_id res chain seq x y z
N MET A 1 -0.83 -7.79 -0.32
CA MET A 1 -1.83 -7.39 0.70
C MET A 1 -1.55 -8.14 2.00
N ALA A 2 -2.07 -7.67 3.13
CA ALA A 2 -1.71 -8.12 4.49
C ALA A 2 -2.26 -9.51 4.86
N GLY A 3 -1.55 -10.23 5.75
CA GLY A 3 -1.95 -11.57 6.20
C GLY A 3 -3.04 -11.61 7.28
N ASN A 4 -3.30 -10.49 7.97
CA ASN A 4 -4.37 -10.38 8.96
C ASN A 4 -4.92 -8.94 9.02
N CYS A 5 -6.13 -8.78 9.56
CA CYS A 5 -6.84 -7.50 9.60
C CYS A 5 -6.14 -6.44 10.46
N LYS A 6 -5.53 -6.84 11.58
CA LYS A 6 -4.79 -5.95 12.48
C LYS A 6 -3.58 -5.32 11.78
N LEU A 7 -2.78 -6.17 11.15
CA LEU A 7 -1.61 -5.76 10.37
C LEU A 7 -2.01 -4.96 9.13
N GLY A 8 -3.18 -5.24 8.54
CA GLY A 8 -3.78 -4.37 7.53
C GLY A 8 -4.05 -2.97 8.05
N ALA A 9 -4.67 -2.84 9.23
CA ALA A 9 -4.92 -1.55 9.87
C ALA A 9 -3.62 -0.81 10.21
N ASP A 10 -2.61 -1.51 10.74
CA ASP A 10 -1.30 -0.94 11.06
C ASP A 10 -0.58 -0.40 9.81
N ILE A 11 -0.61 -1.16 8.71
CA ILE A 11 -0.03 -0.75 7.42
C ILE A 11 -0.70 0.52 6.88
N VAL A 12 -2.03 0.60 6.98
CA VAL A 12 -2.79 1.79 6.57
C VAL A 12 -2.46 2.96 7.49
N HIS A 13 -2.43 2.75 8.81
CA HIS A 13 -2.03 3.77 9.79
C HIS A 13 -0.64 4.37 9.52
N HIS A 14 0.33 3.54 9.17
CA HIS A 14 1.67 4.00 8.78
C HIS A 14 1.72 4.70 7.41
N GLY A 15 0.63 4.69 6.65
CA GLY A 15 0.50 5.40 5.38
C GLY A 15 1.14 4.68 4.19
N HIS A 16 1.26 3.35 4.25
CA HIS A 16 1.84 2.59 3.15
C HIS A 16 0.87 2.35 1.98
N VAL A 17 -0.42 2.67 2.16
CA VAL A 17 -1.49 2.44 1.18
C VAL A 17 -2.00 3.78 0.64
N ARG A 18 -2.31 3.80 -0.66
CA ARG A 18 -3.01 4.88 -1.35
C ARG A 18 -4.20 4.33 -2.13
N VAL A 19 -5.19 5.17 -2.35
CA VAL A 19 -6.31 4.89 -3.24
C VAL A 19 -6.31 5.94 -4.33
N GLY A 20 -6.06 5.51 -5.57
CA GLY A 20 -5.79 6.42 -6.67
C GLY A 20 -4.54 7.26 -6.41
N THR A 21 -4.71 8.57 -6.28
CA THR A 21 -3.63 9.54 -6.02
C THR A 21 -3.47 9.90 -4.55
N THR A 22 -4.43 9.53 -3.70
CA THR A 22 -4.50 10.01 -2.30
C THR A 22 -3.94 8.97 -1.33
N GLN A 23 -3.00 9.39 -0.48
CA GLN A 23 -2.50 8.57 0.62
C GLN A 23 -3.55 8.47 1.73
N ILE A 24 -3.80 7.26 2.21
CA ILE A 24 -4.76 7.00 3.29
C ILE A 24 -4.01 6.61 4.57
N ARG A 25 -4.41 7.23 5.69
CA ARG A 25 -3.89 6.93 7.04
C ARG A 25 -4.97 6.46 8.01
N ASP A 26 -6.23 6.54 7.61
CA ASP A 26 -7.37 6.11 8.41
C ASP A 26 -7.79 4.69 8.00
N PRO A 27 -7.65 3.68 8.87
CA PRO A 27 -8.08 2.31 8.56
C PRO A 27 -9.61 2.17 8.51
N ALA A 28 -10.38 3.14 9.01
CA ALA A 28 -11.84 3.15 8.92
C ALA A 28 -12.35 3.76 7.60
N PHE A 29 -11.46 4.12 6.67
CA PHE A 29 -11.84 4.69 5.38
C PHE A 29 -12.61 3.70 4.52
N LEU A 30 -13.84 4.07 4.13
CA LEU A 30 -14.67 3.26 3.23
C LEU A 30 -14.28 3.51 1.78
N VAL A 31 -13.75 2.48 1.11
CA VAL A 31 -13.40 2.54 -0.30
C VAL A 31 -14.67 2.38 -1.16
N PRO A 32 -15.01 3.35 -2.04
CA PRO A 32 -16.14 3.20 -2.94
C PRO A 32 -15.81 2.21 -4.06
N ARG A 33 -16.81 1.50 -4.57
CA ARG A 33 -16.66 0.43 -5.58
C ARG A 33 -15.92 0.86 -6.86
N GLY A 34 -16.02 2.12 -7.26
CA GLY A 34 -15.30 2.63 -8.44
C GLY A 34 -13.80 2.90 -8.22
N LEU A 35 -13.34 2.90 -6.95
CA LEU A 35 -11.94 3.12 -6.58
C LEU A 35 -11.23 1.85 -6.08
N ASP A 36 -11.95 0.72 -6.01
CA ASP A 36 -11.43 -0.54 -5.47
C ASP A 36 -10.18 -1.02 -6.24
N ASP A 37 -10.19 -0.94 -7.57
CA ASP A 37 -9.07 -1.31 -8.43
C ASP A 37 -7.82 -0.42 -8.25
N TYR A 38 -7.98 0.76 -7.66
CA TYR A 38 -6.91 1.74 -7.47
C TYR A 38 -6.27 1.68 -6.08
N VAL A 39 -6.62 0.68 -5.27
CA VAL A 39 -5.99 0.42 -3.98
C VAL A 39 -4.57 -0.15 -4.22
N THR A 40 -3.55 0.69 -4.03
CA THR A 40 -2.15 0.33 -4.30
C THR A 40 -1.21 0.80 -3.18
N TRP A 41 0.01 0.27 -3.17
CA TRP A 41 1.06 0.76 -2.28
C TRP A 41 1.50 2.18 -2.67
N MET A 42 1.80 3.00 -1.67
CA MET A 42 2.41 4.31 -1.87
C MET A 42 3.81 4.17 -2.51
N PRO A 43 4.18 4.96 -3.54
CA PRO A 43 5.56 5.07 -4.01
C PRO A 43 6.53 5.35 -2.85
N GLY A 44 7.65 4.63 -2.79
CA GLY A 44 8.58 4.69 -1.65
C GLY A 44 8.18 3.86 -0.42
N SER A 45 7.06 3.12 -0.46
CA SER A 45 6.70 2.19 0.61
C SER A 45 7.76 1.09 0.75
N LYS A 46 8.34 0.96 1.96
CA LYS A 46 9.29 -0.11 2.29
C LYS A 46 8.69 -1.51 2.14
N ILE A 47 7.38 -1.65 2.35
CA ILE A 47 6.67 -2.92 2.16
C ILE A 47 6.67 -3.30 0.68
N ARG A 48 6.44 -2.34 -0.21
CA ARG A 48 6.52 -2.55 -1.65
C ARG A 48 7.95 -2.96 -2.06
N GLN A 49 8.96 -2.23 -1.58
CA GLN A 49 10.36 -2.58 -1.84
C GLN A 49 10.70 -3.99 -1.36
N HIS A 50 10.21 -4.40 -0.19
CA HIS A 50 10.42 -5.74 0.34
C HIS A 50 9.78 -6.82 -0.55
N VAL A 51 8.54 -6.60 -1.02
CA VAL A 51 7.85 -7.50 -1.96
C VAL A 51 8.57 -7.56 -3.31
N ASP A 52 9.00 -6.41 -3.86
CA ASP A 52 9.71 -6.35 -5.14
C ASP A 52 11.09 -7.02 -5.04
N THR A 53 11.77 -6.93 -3.88
CA THR A 53 13.02 -7.66 -3.60
C THR A 53 12.77 -9.17 -3.57
N PHE A 54 11.70 -9.61 -2.91
CA PHE A 54 11.34 -11.03 -2.84
C PHE A 54 11.04 -11.59 -4.24
N ASN A 55 10.42 -10.79 -5.10
CA ASN A 55 10.13 -11.16 -6.49
C ASN A 55 11.31 -10.96 -7.45
N ALA A 56 12.48 -10.51 -6.98
CA ALA A 56 13.64 -10.14 -7.79
C ALA A 56 13.33 -9.10 -8.89
N MET A 57 12.30 -8.27 -8.69
CA MET A 57 11.86 -7.19 -9.60
C MET A 57 12.24 -5.80 -9.09
N ARG A 58 13.19 -5.73 -8.16
CA ARG A 58 13.58 -4.46 -7.54
C ARG A 58 14.43 -3.64 -8.50
N ASP A 59 13.87 -2.53 -8.94
CA ASP A 59 14.54 -1.46 -9.68
C ASP A 59 14.83 -0.30 -8.73
N ASP A 60 16.10 0.07 -8.58
CA ASP A 60 16.60 1.10 -7.67
C ASP A 60 16.76 2.49 -8.33
N TYR A 61 16.38 2.64 -9.60
CA TYR A 61 16.46 3.91 -10.34
C TYR A 61 15.32 4.89 -10.02
N ASN A 62 14.17 4.42 -9.54
CA ASN A 62 13.00 5.25 -9.22
C ASN A 62 12.98 5.65 -7.73
N TYR A 63 13.55 6.82 -7.42
CA TYR A 63 13.33 7.54 -6.15
C TYR A 63 12.64 8.88 -6.40
#